data_AF-A0A932L7Z0-F1
#
_entry.id   AF-A0A932L7Z0-F1
#
_cell.length_a   1.000
_cell.length_b   1.000
_cell.length_c   1.000
_cell.angle_alpha   90.00
_cell.angle_beta   90.00
_cell.angle_gamma   90.00
#
_symmetry.space_group_name_H-M   'P 1'
#
loop_
_entity.id
_entity.type
_entity.pdbx_description
1 polymer ?
#
loop_
_entity_poly.entity_id
_entity_poly.type
_entity_poly.pdbx_seq_one_letter_code
_entity_poly.pdbx_strand_id
1 'polypeptide(L)'
;MTFSEFGRTVAENNSQGTDHGSAGPMFLAGGGVKPGVHGHHPSYEHFNPQGHFIPTHDFRSVYAAILEKWLGAPSQPILGGAFGALDCIA
;
A
#
# COMPACT_ATOMS: atom_id res chain seq x y z
N MET A 1 -9.77 -3.33 -7.33
CA MET A 1 -8.89 -2.81 -6.27
C MET A 1 -9.56 -1.61 -5.64
N THR A 2 -9.51 -1.47 -4.33
CA THR A 2 -9.94 -0.26 -3.62
C THR A 2 -8.98 0.03 -2.47
N PHE A 3 -8.71 1.30 -2.22
CA PHE A 3 -7.90 1.78 -1.11
C PHE A 3 -8.36 3.20 -0.75
N SER A 4 -7.91 3.68 0.40
CA SER A 4 -8.10 5.05 0.84
C SER A 4 -6.74 5.67 1.10
N GLU A 5 -6.56 6.94 0.71
CA GLU A 5 -5.41 7.73 1.13
C GLU A 5 -5.51 8.18 2.59
N PHE A 6 -6.70 8.09 3.21
CA PHE A 6 -6.98 8.58 4.56
C PHE A 6 -6.60 7.58 5.66
N GLY A 7 -5.35 7.12 5.65
CA GLY A 7 -4.76 6.45 6.81
C GLY A 7 -4.73 7.40 8.02
N ARG A 8 -4.43 6.88 9.22
CA ARG A 8 -4.34 7.68 10.46
C ARG A 8 -2.99 7.51 11.13
N THR A 9 -2.46 8.58 11.70
CA THR A 9 -1.27 8.49 12.58
C THR A 9 -1.60 7.72 13.85
N VAL A 10 -0.58 7.10 14.45
CA VAL A 10 -0.71 6.48 15.78
C VAL A 10 -0.56 7.53 16.87
N ALA A 11 0.29 8.54 16.63
CA ALA A 11 0.44 9.67 17.54
C ALA A 11 -0.83 10.56 17.54
N GLU A 12 -1.21 11.00 18.74
CA GLU A 12 -2.25 12.01 18.96
C GLU A 12 -1.75 13.39 18.51
N ASN A 13 -2.64 14.19 17.94
CA ASN A 13 -2.38 15.57 17.55
C ASN A 13 -2.85 16.58 18.62
N ASN A 14 -2.51 17.85 18.44
CA ASN A 14 -2.83 18.91 19.42
C ASN A 14 -4.34 19.16 19.63
N SER A 15 -5.21 18.56 18.81
CA SER A 15 -6.66 18.66 18.91
C SER A 15 -7.30 17.44 19.58
N GLN A 16 -6.52 16.60 20.28
CA GLN A 16 -7.00 15.35 20.92
C GLN A 16 -7.58 14.36 19.90
N GLY A 17 -7.05 14.37 18.68
CA GLY A 17 -7.40 13.45 17.60
C GLY A 17 -6.15 12.84 16.98
N THR A 18 -6.27 12.35 15.74
CA THR A 18 -5.11 11.87 14.95
C THR A 18 -4.96 12.68 13.67
N ASP A 19 -3.80 12.61 13.03
CA ASP A 19 -3.55 13.24 11.74
C ASP A 19 -3.74 12.24 10.59
N HIS A 20 -3.62 12.77 9.37
CA HIS A 20 -3.60 11.96 8.15
C HIS A 20 -2.33 11.11 8.11
N GLY A 21 -2.51 9.79 8.05
CA GLY A 21 -1.45 8.80 8.07
C GLY A 21 -1.12 8.29 6.68
N SER A 22 0.13 7.88 6.50
CA SER A 22 0.69 7.45 5.19
C SER A 22 0.55 5.96 4.89
N ALA A 23 -0.13 5.20 5.75
CA ALA A 23 -0.27 3.76 5.61
C ALA A 23 -1.73 3.34 5.83
N GLY A 24 -2.16 2.35 5.05
CA GLY A 24 -3.49 1.76 5.13
C GLY A 24 -3.58 0.49 4.29
N PRO A 25 -4.62 -0.35 4.50
CA PRO A 25 -4.81 -1.55 3.70
C PRO A 25 -5.27 -1.22 2.28
N MET A 26 -4.87 -2.08 1.33
CA MET A 26 -5.44 -2.12 -0.02
C MET A 26 -6.20 -3.43 -0.21
N PHE A 27 -7.40 -3.37 -0.79
CA PHE A 27 -8.22 -4.54 -1.06
C PHE A 27 -8.24 -4.85 -2.56
N LEU A 28 -7.91 -6.10 -2.91
CA LEU A 28 -7.98 -6.63 -4.26
C LEU A 28 -8.98 -7.79 -4.28
N ALA A 29 -9.85 -7.82 -5.29
CA ALA A 29 -10.83 -8.87 -5.51
C ALA A 29 -10.99 -9.08 -7.02
N GLY A 30 -11.07 -10.34 -7.45
CA GLY A 30 -11.20 -10.72 -8.86
C GLY A 30 -10.54 -12.09 -9.14
N GLY A 31 -10.85 -12.68 -10.30
CA GLY A 31 -10.42 -14.05 -10.65
C GLY A 31 -8.90 -14.23 -10.82
N GLY A 32 -8.15 -13.17 -11.14
CA GLY A 32 -6.68 -13.21 -11.26
C GLY A 32 -5.92 -12.81 -9.99
N VAL A 33 -6.62 -12.52 -8.88
CA VAL A 33 -5.98 -12.12 -7.63
C VAL A 33 -5.48 -13.36 -6.88
N LYS A 34 -4.21 -13.34 -6.48
CA LYS A 34 -3.65 -14.35 -5.59
C LYS A 34 -4.25 -14.16 -4.18
N PRO A 35 -4.93 -15.17 -3.62
CA PRO A 35 -5.64 -15.01 -2.35
C PRO A 35 -4.66 -14.84 -1.18
N GLY A 36 -5.14 -14.20 -0.11
CA GLY A 36 -4.42 -14.06 1.15
C GLY A 36 -4.01 -12.61 1.46
N VAL A 37 -3.30 -12.47 2.59
CA VAL A 37 -2.71 -11.19 3.02
C VAL A 37 -1.33 -11.07 2.39
N HIS A 38 -1.12 -10.01 1.62
CA HIS A 38 0.16 -9.69 1.02
C HIS A 38 0.88 -8.67 1.92
N GLY A 39 2.03 -9.09 2.46
CA GLY A 39 2.78 -8.34 3.47
C GLY A 39 2.50 -8.80 4.90
N HIS A 40 2.86 -7.97 5.87
CA HIS A 40 2.71 -8.27 7.29
C HIS A 40 2.01 -7.11 8.02
N HIS A 41 1.50 -7.40 9.22
CA HIS A 41 0.93 -6.38 10.08
C HIS A 41 2.05 -5.42 10.54
N PRO A 42 1.88 -4.09 10.44
CA PRO A 42 2.92 -3.16 10.85
C PRO A 42 3.17 -3.23 12.36
N SER A 43 4.39 -2.92 12.78
CA SER A 43 4.74 -2.86 14.21
C SER A 43 3.98 -1.74 14.92
N TYR A 44 3.55 -2.01 16.16
CA TYR A 44 3.02 -1.00 17.09
C TYR A 44 4.10 -0.43 18.02
N GLU A 45 5.36 -0.85 17.85
CA GLU A 45 6.49 -0.40 18.67
C GLU A 45 7.43 0.51 17.87
N HIS A 46 7.32 0.51 16.54
CA HIS A 46 8.21 1.23 15.64
C HIS A 46 7.41 2.07 14.64
N PHE A 47 7.55 3.39 14.79
CA PHE A 47 6.91 4.39 13.95
C PHE A 47 7.99 5.30 13.35
N ASN A 48 7.64 6.04 12.30
CA ASN A 48 8.51 7.13 11.85
C ASN A 48 8.51 8.27 12.90
N PRO A 49 9.42 9.26 12.80
CA PRO A 49 9.50 10.37 13.76
C PRO A 49 8.22 11.22 13.87
N GLN A 50 7.31 11.11 12.90
CA GLN A 50 6.01 11.79 12.87
C GLN A 50 4.87 10.91 13.44
N GLY A 51 5.15 9.70 13.92
CA GLY A 51 4.14 8.80 14.49
C GLY A 51 3.29 8.05 13.46
N HIS A 52 3.78 7.89 12.23
CA HIS A 52 3.14 7.09 11.20
C HIS A 52 3.58 5.63 11.30
N PHE A 53 2.67 4.70 11.00
CA PHE A 53 3.08 3.34 10.67
C PHE A 53 4.05 3.35 9.48
N ILE A 54 5.06 2.49 9.55
CA ILE A 54 5.96 2.24 8.44
C ILE A 54 5.21 1.32 7.44
N PRO A 55 4.97 1.76 6.19
CA PRO A 55 4.31 0.92 5.19
C PRO A 55 5.15 -0.33 4.90
N THR A 56 4.51 -1.49 4.78
CA THR A 56 5.21 -2.74 4.44
C THR A 56 5.53 -2.85 2.96
N HIS A 57 4.81 -2.11 2.12
CA HIS A 57 4.95 -2.08 0.67
C HIS A 57 4.76 -0.66 0.15
N ASP A 58 5.43 -0.35 -0.96
CA ASP A 58 5.03 0.77 -1.80
C ASP A 58 3.74 0.41 -2.54
N PHE A 59 2.71 1.24 -2.44
CA PHE A 59 1.43 0.98 -3.11
C PHE A 59 1.61 0.87 -4.64
N ARG A 60 2.64 1.52 -5.21
CA ARG A 60 2.96 1.44 -6.64
C ARG A 60 3.38 0.05 -7.07
N SER A 61 3.91 -0.78 -6.16
CA SER A 61 4.17 -2.20 -6.44
C SER A 61 2.90 -3.00 -6.73
N VAL A 62 1.76 -2.62 -6.14
CA VAL A 62 0.45 -3.22 -6.43
C VAL A 62 -0.03 -2.78 -7.82
N TYR A 63 0.13 -1.50 -8.15
CA TYR A 63 -0.19 -0.99 -9.48
C TYR A 63 0.70 -1.61 -10.56
N ALA A 64 2.00 -1.79 -10.29
CA ALA A 64 2.92 -2.46 -11.20
C ALA A 64 2.46 -3.90 -11.49
N ALA A 65 2.04 -4.65 -10.47
CA ALA A 65 1.50 -5.99 -10.64
C ALA A 65 0.24 -6.03 -11.51
N ILE A 66 -0.69 -5.08 -11.30
CA ILE A 66 -1.91 -4.98 -12.11
C ILE A 66 -1.57 -4.61 -13.56
N LEU A 67 -0.70 -3.63 -13.77
CA LEU A 67 -0.32 -3.18 -15.12
C LEU A 67 0.35 -4.32 -15.89
N GLU A 68 1.36 -4.96 -15.30
CA GLU A 68 2.19 -5.93 -16.01
C GLU A 68 1.51 -7.29 -16.15
N LYS A 69 0.89 -7.82 -15.08
CA LYS A 69 0.35 -9.18 -15.08
C LYS A 69 -1.11 -9.27 -15.50
N TRP A 70 -1.92 -8.25 -15.19
CA TRP A 70 -3.34 -8.26 -15.54
C TRP A 70 -3.65 -7.52 -16.83
N LEU A 71 -3.09 -6.31 -17.02
CA LEU A 71 -3.37 -5.47 -18.18
C LEU A 71 -2.38 -5.66 -19.35
N GLY A 72 -1.24 -6.33 -19.12
CA GLY A 72 -0.21 -6.54 -20.13
C GLY A 72 0.48 -5.25 -20.60
N ALA A 73 0.55 -4.23 -19.73
CA ALA A 73 1.15 -2.93 -20.03
C ALA A 73 2.44 -2.71 -19.22
N PRO A 74 3.46 -2.02 -19.79
CA PRO A 74 4.69 -1.72 -19.06
C PRO A 74 4.40 -0.71 -17.92
N SER A 75 4.75 -1.07 -16.69
CA SER A 75 4.45 -0.22 -15.52
C SER A 75 5.34 1.01 -15.43
N GLN A 76 6.63 0.87 -15.74
CA GLN A 76 7.64 1.91 -15.54
C GLN A 76 7.30 3.27 -16.18
N PRO A 77 6.92 3.37 -17.47
CA PRO A 77 6.57 4.65 -18.07
C PRO A 77 5.26 5.24 -17.52
N ILE A 78 4.34 4.42 -17.00
CA ILE A 78 3.05 4.84 -16.45
C ILE A 78 3.21 5.35 -15.01
N LEU A 79 4.02 4.66 -14.21
CA LEU A 79 4.26 4.99 -12.80
C LEU A 79 5.39 6.01 -12.61
N GLY A 80 6.08 6.41 -13.69
CA GLY A 80 7.20 7.35 -13.65
C GLY A 80 8.45 6.79 -12.97
N GLY A 81 8.57 5.48 -12.82
CA GLY A 81 9.67 4.81 -12.12
C GLY A 81 9.51 3.30 -12.09
N ALA A 82 10.61 2.58 -11.80
CA ALA A 82 10.57 1.14 -11.66
C ALA A 82 10.17 0.77 -10.23
N PHE A 83 9.04 0.07 -10.10
CA PHE A 83 8.54 -0.46 -8.83
C PHE A 83 8.38 -1.96 -8.98
N GLY A 84 9.01 -2.74 -8.10
CA GLY A 84 8.93 -4.20 -8.17
C GLY A 84 7.47 -4.65 -8.06
N ALA A 85 6.97 -5.37 -9.05
CA ALA A 85 5.61 -5.88 -9.06
C ALA A 85 5.37 -6.83 -7.88
N LEU A 86 4.40 -6.48 -7.03
CA LEU A 86 4.01 -7.35 -5.92
C LEU A 86 3.43 -8.66 -6.46
N ASP A 87 3.74 -9.78 -5.82
CA ASP A 87 3.22 -11.07 -6.24
C ASP A 87 1.77 -11.32 -5.80
N CYS A 88 0.86 -10.43 -6.17
CA CYS A 88 -0.56 -10.46 -5.81
C CYS A 88 -1.51 -10.76 -6.97
N ILE A 89 -0.99 -10.83 -8.20
CA ILE A 89 -1.72 -11.20 -9.42
C ILE A 89 -1.06 -12.44 -10.03
N ALA A 90 -1.89 -13.39 -10.48
CA ALA A 90 -1.48 -14.64 -11.13
C ALA A 90 -0.86 -14.40 -12.51
#